data_AF-A0A368T0T3-F1
#
_entry.id   AF-A0A368T0T3-F1
#
_cell.length_a   1.000
_cell.length_b   1.000
_cell.length_c   1.000
_cell.angle_alpha   90.00
_cell.angle_beta   90.00
_cell.angle_gamma   90.00
#
_symmetry.space_group_name_H-M   'P 1'
#
loop_
_entity.id
_entity.type
_entity.pdbx_description
1 polymer ?
#
loop_
_entity_poly.entity_id
_entity_poly.type
_entity_poly.pdbx_seq_one_letter_code
_entity_poly.pdbx_strand_id
1 'polypeptide(L)'
;AFDDRAAVFLRAAELLAGPWRQTLNAATMLGQSKTAIQAEIDAACELVDFWRFNVHYARRLHAEQPHSPAGQWNRLEQRPLEGFVYAITPFNFTAIAGNLPTAPALMGNVVVWKPSPTQQF
;
A
#
# COMPACT_ATOMS: atom_id res chain seq x y z
N ALA A 1 11.50 -4.96 12.11
CA ALA A 1 10.35 -4.54 12.95
C ALA A 1 9.26 -3.90 12.08
N PHE A 2 8.08 -3.56 12.63
CA PHE A 2 7.00 -2.90 11.87
C PHE A 2 7.47 -1.56 11.25
N ASP A 3 8.19 -0.76 12.03
CA ASP A 3 8.66 0.56 11.58
C ASP A 3 9.57 0.47 10.35
N ASP A 4 10.41 -0.57 10.24
CA ASP A 4 11.26 -0.80 9.07
C ASP A 4 10.43 -1.07 7.80
N ARG A 5 9.35 -1.84 7.91
CA ARG A 5 8.43 -2.08 6.79
C ARG A 5 7.68 -0.81 6.44
N ALA A 6 7.15 -0.10 7.42
CA ALA A 6 6.43 1.15 7.23
C ALA A 6 7.31 2.22 6.53
N ALA A 7 8.59 2.31 6.90
CA ALA A 7 9.54 3.25 6.30
C ALA A 7 9.68 3.08 4.79
N VAL A 8 9.59 1.84 4.26
CA VAL A 8 9.63 1.58 2.81
C VAL A 8 8.46 2.27 2.10
N PHE A 9 7.23 2.12 2.61
CA PHE A 9 6.03 2.69 1.99
C PHE A 9 5.95 4.21 2.17
N LEU A 10 6.37 4.73 3.33
CA LEU A 10 6.48 6.18 3.53
C LEU A 10 7.52 6.79 2.58
N ARG A 11 8.65 6.12 2.37
CA ARG A 11 9.65 6.56 1.39
C ARG A 11 9.13 6.49 -0.04
N ALA A 12 8.40 5.43 -0.40
CA ALA A 12 7.76 5.32 -1.71
C ALA A 12 6.73 6.45 -1.94
N ALA A 13 5.94 6.79 -0.92
CA ALA A 13 5.01 7.91 -0.96
C ALA A 13 5.71 9.26 -1.18
N GLU A 14 6.83 9.53 -0.50
CA GLU A 14 7.62 10.75 -0.73
C GLU A 14 8.22 10.81 -2.14
N LEU A 15 8.77 9.69 -2.62
CA LEU A 15 9.32 9.60 -3.97
C LEU A 15 8.24 9.87 -5.03
N LEU A 16 7.05 9.30 -4.85
CA LEU A 16 5.92 9.49 -5.76
C LEU A 16 5.29 10.88 -5.64
N ALA A 17 5.26 11.48 -4.44
CA ALA A 17 4.77 12.84 -4.26
C ALA A 17 5.67 13.89 -4.92
N GLY A 18 6.97 13.61 -5.07
CA GLY A 18 7.94 14.49 -5.69
C GLY A 18 8.50 13.94 -7.01
N PRO A 19 9.74 13.45 -7.00
CA PRO A 19 10.52 13.21 -8.23
C PRO A 19 9.90 12.19 -9.20
N TRP A 20 9.06 11.26 -8.73
CA TRP A 20 8.43 10.24 -9.57
C TRP A 20 7.00 10.57 -10.01
N ARG A 21 6.43 11.68 -9.54
CA ARG A 21 5.01 12.03 -9.76
C ARG A 21 4.65 12.02 -11.24
N GLN A 22 5.41 12.77 -12.04
CA GLN A 22 5.12 12.93 -13.46
C GLN A 22 5.46 11.68 -14.27
N THR A 23 6.47 10.91 -13.84
CA THR A 23 6.81 9.63 -14.46
C THR A 23 5.63 8.65 -14.35
N LEU A 24 5.06 8.50 -13.16
CA LEU A 24 3.96 7.55 -12.95
C LEU A 24 2.65 8.06 -13.58
N ASN A 25 2.36 9.36 -13.49
CA ASN A 25 1.22 9.95 -14.19
C ASN A 25 1.30 9.75 -15.70
N ALA A 26 2.45 10.03 -16.32
CA ALA A 26 2.62 9.85 -17.76
C ALA A 26 2.46 8.38 -18.19
N ALA A 27 3.04 7.44 -17.44
CA ALA A 27 2.85 6.00 -17.68
C ALA A 27 1.35 5.62 -17.60
N THR A 28 0.64 6.10 -16.58
CA THR A 28 -0.81 5.86 -16.44
C THR A 28 -1.64 6.51 -17.55
N MET A 29 -1.28 7.71 -18.00
CA MET A 29 -1.95 8.36 -19.13
C MET A 29 -1.78 7.53 -20.41
N LEU A 30 -0.55 7.10 -20.71
CA LEU A 30 -0.23 6.36 -21.93
C LEU A 30 -0.80 4.94 -21.93
N GLY A 31 -0.60 4.20 -20.84
CA GLY A 31 -0.99 2.80 -20.74
C GLY A 31 -2.49 2.58 -20.53
N GLN A 32 -3.14 3.49 -19.80
CA GLN A 32 -4.54 3.35 -19.39
C GLN A 32 -5.46 4.40 -20.05
N SER A 33 -4.94 5.18 -21.00
CA SER A 33 -5.67 6.24 -21.73
C SER A 33 -6.32 7.26 -20.80
N LYS A 34 -5.68 7.59 -19.67
CA LYS A 34 -6.19 8.59 -18.73
C LYS A 34 -5.85 10.01 -19.19
N THR A 35 -6.77 10.93 -18.95
CA THR A 35 -6.43 12.37 -18.99
C THR A 35 -5.48 12.72 -17.85
N ALA A 36 -4.77 13.84 -17.96
CA ALA A 36 -3.81 14.28 -16.95
C ALA A 36 -4.44 14.37 -15.54
N ILE A 37 -5.66 14.89 -15.43
CA ILE A 37 -6.34 14.99 -14.13
C ILE A 37 -6.76 13.62 -13.59
N GLN A 38 -7.20 12.69 -14.45
CA GLN A 38 -7.56 11.33 -14.02
C GLN A 38 -6.34 10.54 -13.58
N ALA A 39 -5.18 10.74 -14.21
CA ALA A 39 -3.92 10.13 -13.79
C ALA A 39 -3.45 10.73 -12.46
N GLU A 40 -3.50 12.06 -12.31
CA GLU A 40 -3.09 12.77 -11.10
C GLU A 40 -3.86 12.32 -9.85
N ILE A 41 -5.19 12.22 -9.93
CA ILE A 41 -5.99 11.82 -8.77
C ILE A 41 -5.82 10.34 -8.41
N ASP A 42 -5.43 9.48 -9.36
CA ASP A 42 -5.24 8.04 -9.19
C ASP A 42 -3.76 7.68 -8.90
N ALA A 43 -2.92 7.75 -9.92
CA ALA A 43 -1.55 7.26 -9.88
C ALA A 43 -0.67 8.06 -8.92
N ALA A 44 -1.00 9.31 -8.64
CA ALA A 44 -0.26 10.15 -7.70
C ALA A 44 -1.00 10.30 -6.36
N CYS A 45 -2.11 11.04 -6.32
CA CYS A 45 -2.79 11.38 -5.06
C CYS A 45 -3.25 10.14 -4.29
N GLU A 46 -4.11 9.32 -4.90
CA GLU A 46 -4.71 8.17 -4.22
C GLU A 46 -3.66 7.12 -3.83
N LEU A 47 -2.65 6.86 -4.67
CA LEU A 47 -1.58 5.91 -4.32
C LEU A 47 -0.67 6.41 -3.19
N VAL A 48 -0.29 7.69 -3.20
CA VAL A 48 0.45 8.32 -2.09
C VAL A 48 -0.35 8.25 -0.79
N ASP A 49 -1.65 8.51 -0.87
CA ASP A 49 -2.54 8.45 0.29
C ASP A 49 -2.68 7.02 0.80
N PHE A 50 -2.86 6.02 -0.07
CA PHE A 50 -2.89 4.61 0.36
C PHE A 50 -1.66 4.24 1.19
N TRP A 51 -0.46 4.57 0.71
CA TRP A 51 0.76 4.23 1.44
C TRP A 51 0.88 4.97 2.78
N ARG A 52 0.58 6.27 2.82
CA ARG A 52 0.64 7.06 4.06
C ARG A 52 -0.43 6.63 5.08
N PHE A 53 -1.67 6.50 4.63
CA PHE A 53 -2.79 6.19 5.50
C PHE A 53 -2.79 4.73 5.94
N ASN A 54 -2.39 3.77 5.10
CA ASN A 54 -2.25 2.38 5.56
C ASN A 54 -1.19 2.24 6.64
N VAL A 55 -0.07 2.98 6.56
CA VAL A 55 0.93 3.02 7.65
C VAL A 55 0.32 3.59 8.92
N HIS A 56 -0.44 4.68 8.81
CA HIS A 56 -1.17 5.26 9.95
C HIS A 56 -2.15 4.24 10.58
N TYR A 57 -2.96 3.57 9.76
CA TYR A 57 -3.93 2.58 10.23
C TYR A 57 -3.25 1.35 10.85
N ALA A 58 -2.21 0.81 10.23
CA ALA A 58 -1.45 -0.31 10.78
C ALA A 58 -0.82 0.04 12.13
N ARG A 59 -0.29 1.26 12.29
CA ARG A 59 0.24 1.71 13.58
C ARG A 59 -0.85 1.78 14.65
N ARG A 60 -2.04 2.28 14.31
CA ARG A 60 -3.21 2.29 15.21
C ARG A 60 -3.60 0.87 15.63
N LEU A 61 -3.69 -0.05 14.67
CA LEU A 61 -4.02 -1.45 14.92
C LEU A 61 -3.01 -2.15 15.85
N HIS A 62 -1.71 -1.86 15.70
CA HIS A 62 -0.68 -2.40 16.60
C HIS A 62 -0.77 -1.83 18.03
N ALA A 63 -1.35 -0.65 18.21
CA ALA A 63 -1.55 -0.05 19.54
C ALA A 63 -2.79 -0.59 20.26
N GLU A 64 -3.69 -1.27 19.56
CA GLU A 64 -4.85 -1.94 20.17
C GLU A 64 -4.37 -3.14 21.00
N GLN A 65 -4.63 -3.10 22.31
CA GLN A 65 -4.22 -4.13 23.26
C GLN A 65 -5.36 -4.48 24.22
N PRO A 66 -5.44 -5.75 24.68
CA PRO A 66 -6.51 -6.19 25.58
C PRO A 66 -6.31 -5.66 27.02
N HIS A 67 -7.41 -5.59 27.77
CA HIS A 67 -7.35 -5.32 29.20
C HIS A 67 -6.55 -6.43 29.92
N SER A 68 -5.75 -6.02 30.90
CA SER A 68 -4.99 -6.92 31.78
C SER A 68 -5.52 -6.78 33.22
N PRO A 69 -6.29 -7.76 33.72
CA PRO A 69 -6.70 -7.80 35.12
C PRO A 69 -5.51 -7.96 36.06
N ALA A 70 -5.71 -7.70 37.36
CA ALA A 70 -4.67 -7.88 38.37
C ALA A 70 -4.09 -9.32 38.34
N GLY A 71 -2.75 -9.42 38.37
CA GLY A 71 -2.03 -10.71 38.30
C GLY A 71 -1.90 -11.31 36.89
N GLN A 72 -2.43 -10.64 35.85
CA GLN A 72 -2.33 -11.08 34.47
C GLN A 72 -1.67 -10.00 33.60
N TRP A 73 -1.04 -10.40 32.50
CA TRP A 73 -0.56 -9.49 31.47
C TRP A 73 -0.90 -10.05 30.09
N ASN A 74 -1.98 -9.51 29.52
CA ASN A 74 -2.48 -9.90 28.22
C ASN A 74 -1.83 -9.02 27.15
N ARG A 75 -1.39 -9.61 26.05
CA ARG A 75 -0.85 -8.91 24.88
C ARG A 75 -1.43 -9.49 23.61
N LEU A 76 -1.76 -8.60 22.66
CA LEU A 76 -2.16 -8.99 21.32
C LEU A 76 -0.97 -8.84 20.38
N GLU A 77 -0.62 -9.93 19.70
CA GLU A 77 0.37 -9.94 18.63
C GLU A 77 -0.34 -9.99 17.28
N GLN A 78 -0.15 -8.96 16.47
CA GLN A 78 -0.64 -8.89 15.09
C GLN A 78 0.32 -9.65 14.16
N ARG A 79 0.14 -10.97 14.08
CA ARG A 79 0.97 -11.82 13.22
C ARG A 79 0.62 -11.62 11.74
N PRO A 80 1.60 -11.70 10.83
CA PRO A 80 1.30 -11.87 9.41
C PRO A 80 0.64 -13.24 9.16
N LEU A 81 0.04 -13.41 7.99
CA LEU A 81 -0.47 -14.71 7.55
C LEU A 81 0.69 -15.67 7.27
N GLU A 82 0.46 -16.95 7.52
CA GLU A 82 1.36 -18.01 7.05
C GLU A 82 1.07 -18.33 5.58
N GLY A 83 2.12 -18.42 4.76
CA GLY A 83 2.00 -18.61 3.31
C GLY A 83 2.24 -17.32 2.52
N PHE A 84 1.50 -17.13 1.42
CA PHE A 84 1.62 -15.95 0.57
C PHE A 84 0.25 -15.41 0.17
N VAL A 85 0.19 -14.11 -0.12
CA VAL A 85 -0.98 -13.45 -0.69
C VAL A 85 -0.82 -13.38 -2.21
N TYR A 86 -1.88 -13.69 -2.95
CA TYR A 86 -1.92 -13.50 -4.40
C TYR A 86 -2.80 -12.28 -4.74
N ALA A 87 -2.17 -11.19 -5.17
CA ALA A 87 -2.86 -9.95 -5.52
C ALA A 87 -3.08 -9.87 -7.03
N ILE A 88 -4.33 -9.82 -7.47
CA ILE A 88 -4.73 -9.63 -8.86
C ILE A 88 -5.37 -8.24 -8.98
N THR A 89 -4.81 -7.35 -9.79
CA THR A 89 -5.25 -5.95 -9.86
C THR A 89 -5.95 -5.62 -11.18
N PRO A 90 -7.00 -4.79 -11.16
CA PRO A 90 -7.71 -4.35 -12.37
C PRO A 90 -6.93 -3.25 -13.09
N PHE A 91 -7.30 -2.95 -14.34
CA PHE A 91 -6.60 -1.95 -15.17
C PHE A 91 -6.94 -0.50 -14.86
N ASN A 92 -8.07 -0.25 -14.20
CA ASN A 92 -8.71 1.06 -14.17
C ASN A 92 -8.10 2.05 -13.16
N PHE A 93 -7.28 1.57 -12.20
CA PHE A 93 -6.61 2.40 -11.20
C PHE A 93 -5.21 1.91 -10.90
N THR A 94 -4.23 2.80 -11.03
CA THR A 94 -2.84 2.60 -10.61
C THR A 94 -2.70 2.58 -9.10
N ALA A 95 -3.51 3.35 -8.40
CA ALA A 95 -3.61 3.29 -6.95
C ALA A 95 -4.03 1.91 -6.46
N ILE A 96 -5.08 1.32 -7.05
CA ILE A 96 -5.52 -0.05 -6.69
C ILE A 96 -4.42 -1.06 -7.04
N ALA A 97 -3.77 -0.90 -8.19
CA ALA A 97 -2.67 -1.76 -8.61
C ALA A 97 -1.48 -1.74 -7.64
N GLY A 98 -1.17 -0.58 -7.07
CA GLY A 98 -0.16 -0.45 -6.01
C GLY A 98 -0.65 -0.92 -4.64
N ASN A 99 -1.90 -0.64 -4.27
CA ASN A 99 -2.40 -0.88 -2.92
C ASN A 99 -2.65 -2.35 -2.61
N LEU A 100 -3.32 -3.10 -3.51
CA LEU A 100 -3.63 -4.51 -3.27
C LEU A 100 -2.41 -5.38 -2.92
N PRO A 101 -1.23 -5.22 -3.57
CA PRO A 101 -0.06 -5.97 -3.16
C PRO A 101 0.70 -5.34 -1.98
N THR A 102 0.63 -4.03 -1.78
CA THR A 102 1.45 -3.36 -0.75
C THR A 102 0.80 -3.31 0.63
N ALA A 103 -0.54 -3.28 0.73
CA ALA A 103 -1.21 -3.30 2.02
C ALA A 103 -0.96 -4.62 2.81
N PRO A 104 -1.05 -5.82 2.20
CA PRO A 104 -0.65 -7.04 2.89
C PRO A 104 0.87 -7.07 3.20
N ALA A 105 1.71 -6.57 2.28
CA ALA A 105 3.15 -6.52 2.49
C ALA A 105 3.56 -5.66 3.69
N LEU A 106 2.88 -4.53 3.92
CA LEU A 106 3.04 -3.69 5.10
C LEU A 106 2.81 -4.47 6.40
N MET A 107 1.77 -5.32 6.42
CA MET A 107 1.45 -6.16 7.58
C MET A 107 2.40 -7.37 7.76
N GLY A 108 3.41 -7.50 6.90
CA GLY A 108 4.45 -8.54 7.01
C GLY A 108 4.19 -9.78 6.17
N ASN A 109 3.21 -9.74 5.26
CA ASN A 109 2.96 -10.84 4.32
C ASN A 109 3.92 -10.77 3.12
N VAL A 110 4.15 -11.90 2.47
CA VAL A 110 4.78 -11.95 1.14
C VAL A 110 3.69 -12.01 0.06
N VAL A 111 3.93 -11.37 -1.08
CA VAL A 111 2.90 -11.20 -2.11
C VAL A 111 3.42 -11.57 -3.50
N VAL A 112 2.62 -12.35 -4.23
CA VAL A 112 2.75 -12.51 -5.69
C VAL A 112 1.74 -11.56 -6.32
N TRP A 113 2.20 -10.66 -7.20
CA TRP A 113 1.36 -9.65 -7.83
C TRP A 113 1.19 -9.94 -9.33
N LYS A 114 -0.06 -10.12 -9.77
CA LYS A 114 -0.44 -10.25 -11.19
C LYS A 114 -1.23 -9.02 -11.64
N PRO A 115 -0.57 -7.99 -12.21
CA PRO A 115 -1.25 -6.82 -12.70
C PRO A 115 -2.06 -7.08 -13.98
N SER A 116 -3.03 -6.21 -14.26
CA SER A 116 -3.75 -6.24 -15.54
C SER A 116 -2.79 -6.02 -16.71
N PRO A 117 -2.88 -6.79 -17.82
CA PRO A 117 -2.05 -6.58 -19.00
C PRO A 117 -2.13 -5.15 -19.55
N THR A 118 -3.32 -4.56 -19.55
CA THR A 118 -3.60 -3.17 -20.01
C THR A 118 -3.14 -2.08 -19.03
N GLN A 119 -2.26 -2.43 -18.10
CA GLN A 119 -1.62 -1.50 -17.16
C GLN A 119 -0.10 -1.76 -17.05
N GLN A 120 0.43 -2.72 -17.82
CA GLN A 120 1.86 -3.07 -17.80
C GLN A 120 2.68 -2.31 -18.84
N PHE A 121 2.01 -1.69 -19.82
CA PHE A 121 2.63 -1.02 -20.97
C PHE A 121 2.37 0.48 -20.89
#